data_AF-A0A1E3WFJ3-F1
#
_entry.id   AF-A0A1E3WFJ3-F1
#
_cell.length_a   1.000
_cell.length_b   1.000
_cell.length_c   1.000
_cell.angle_alpha   90.00
_cell.angle_beta   90.00
_cell.angle_gamma   90.00
#
_symmetry.space_group_name_H-M   'P 1'
#
loop_
_entity.id
_entity.type
_entity.pdbx_description
1 polymer ?
#
loop_
_entity_poly.entity_id
_entity_poly.type
_entity_poly.pdbx_seq_one_letter_code
_entity_poly.pdbx_strand_id
1 'polypeptide(L)'
;MTDSSFSWEYAYAYDLLEEINGKLERNTKIQALELACKESVLSNNQLISEYSQSLKLIKSVQMNVDEFFDSIAAYVRQYIDEKHMTDELYENITLDLTRQFLNLSSMFRSLLDHSDFSISRLCGKESPEFKKWKASQSELYDAHSEYRLFYKLRNYCQHVGIPPFTFQLEDSMGSEEVTLQLDLKTDILLEEKSVWNSQLKQDLRAFPENLPVLSFLEVWYNCFQKLSEVLLDIKASKVYSAASEIVNLRVEHDLPAEVGKLCLLGLPLEDSNSDSLNMHMSWLPESSAQQIVSRVNRENA
;
A
#
# COMPACT_ATOMS: atom_id res chain seq x y z
N MET A 1 7.02 -31.49 -9.43
CA MET A 1 6.25 -32.74 -9.45
C MET A 1 4.83 -32.35 -9.83
N THR A 2 4.48 -32.50 -11.10
CA THR A 2 3.12 -32.31 -11.61
C THR A 2 2.23 -33.33 -10.91
N ASP A 3 1.20 -32.87 -10.21
CA ASP A 3 0.24 -33.73 -9.53
C ASP A 3 -0.66 -34.38 -10.60
N SER A 4 -0.20 -35.51 -11.14
CA SER A 4 -0.85 -36.22 -12.26
C SER A 4 -2.17 -36.89 -11.87
N SER A 5 -2.68 -36.63 -10.66
CA SER A 5 -3.92 -37.21 -10.15
C SER A 5 -5.16 -36.36 -10.45
N PHE A 6 -4.98 -35.12 -10.95
CA PHE A 6 -6.07 -34.17 -11.23
C PHE A 6 -6.03 -33.63 -12.67
N SER A 7 -7.21 -33.48 -13.27
CA SER A 7 -7.45 -32.57 -14.39
C SER A 7 -7.68 -31.17 -13.84
N TRP A 8 -7.02 -30.16 -14.43
CA TRP A 8 -7.15 -28.78 -14.01
C TRP A 8 -7.84 -27.96 -15.10
N GLU A 9 -8.85 -27.20 -14.71
CA GLU A 9 -9.70 -26.42 -15.60
C GLU A 9 -9.90 -25.02 -15.05
N TYR A 10 -9.94 -24.02 -15.92
CA TYR A 10 -10.57 -22.77 -15.57
C TYR A 10 -12.07 -23.01 -15.38
N ALA A 11 -12.64 -22.39 -14.37
CA ALA A 11 -14.04 -22.50 -14.06
C ALA A 11 -14.60 -21.13 -13.65
N TYR A 12 -15.91 -20.99 -13.83
CA TYR A 12 -16.68 -19.82 -13.46
C TYR A 12 -17.73 -20.23 -12.42
N ALA A 13 -17.62 -19.67 -11.22
CA ALA A 13 -18.54 -19.93 -10.12
C ALA A 13 -19.47 -18.73 -9.93
N TYR A 14 -20.77 -18.97 -9.92
CA TYR A 14 -21.80 -17.93 -9.80
C TYR A 14 -23.00 -18.43 -9.02
N ASP A 15 -23.74 -17.51 -8.43
CA ASP A 15 -24.93 -17.84 -7.65
C ASP A 15 -26.20 -17.60 -8.45
N LEU A 16 -27.13 -18.54 -8.35
CA LEU A 16 -28.50 -18.43 -8.83
C LEU A 16 -29.46 -18.48 -7.65
N LEU A 17 -30.55 -17.72 -7.75
CA LEU A 17 -31.69 -17.88 -6.86
C LEU A 17 -32.63 -18.90 -7.49
N GLU A 18 -32.81 -20.04 -6.84
CA GLU A 18 -33.69 -21.11 -7.27
C GLU A 18 -34.83 -21.27 -6.26
N GLU A 19 -36.04 -21.49 -6.74
CA GLU A 19 -37.17 -21.80 -5.87
C GLU A 19 -37.18 -23.30 -5.56
N ILE A 20 -36.92 -23.65 -4.30
CA ILE A 20 -36.90 -25.02 -3.81
C ILE A 20 -37.96 -25.12 -2.70
N ASN A 21 -38.98 -25.94 -2.91
CA ASN A 21 -40.10 -26.14 -1.96
C ASN A 21 -40.81 -24.82 -1.54
N GLY A 22 -40.97 -23.87 -2.47
CA GLY A 22 -41.65 -22.59 -2.21
C GLY A 22 -40.79 -21.55 -1.48
N LYS A 23 -39.47 -21.78 -1.37
CA LYS A 23 -38.49 -20.83 -0.82
C LYS A 23 -37.42 -20.52 -1.86
N LEU A 24 -37.07 -19.25 -1.98
CA LEU A 24 -35.92 -18.80 -2.76
C LEU A 24 -34.64 -19.15 -2.01
N GLU A 25 -33.86 -20.07 -2.55
CA GLU A 25 -32.57 -20.49 -2.01
C GLU A 25 -31.44 -20.09 -2.98
N ARG A 26 -30.29 -19.73 -2.42
CA ARG A 26 -29.09 -19.36 -3.20
C ARG A 26 -28.31 -20.63 -3.51
N ASN A 27 -28.18 -20.97 -4.79
CA ASN A 27 -27.47 -22.15 -5.27
C ASN A 27 -26.24 -21.71 -6.08
N THR A 28 -25.05 -22.13 -5.65
CA THR A 28 -23.81 -21.87 -6.38
C THR A 28 -23.63 -22.89 -7.50
N LYS A 29 -23.56 -22.41 -8.74
CA LYS A 29 -23.19 -23.22 -9.90
C LYS A 29 -21.72 -22.99 -10.22
N ILE A 30 -21.07 -24.05 -10.70
CA ILE A 30 -19.69 -24.01 -11.22
C ILE A 30 -19.73 -24.53 -12.65
N GLN A 31 -19.25 -23.71 -13.57
CA GLN A 31 -19.15 -24.03 -14.99
C GLN A 31 -17.67 -24.18 -15.34
N ALA A 32 -17.25 -25.37 -15.79
CA ALA A 32 -15.94 -25.56 -16.40
C ALA A 32 -15.88 -24.81 -17.74
N LEU A 33 -14.74 -24.18 -18.02
CA LEU A 33 -14.52 -23.34 -19.19
C LEU A 33 -13.57 -24.03 -20.17
N GLU A 34 -12.32 -24.22 -19.76
CA GLU A 34 -11.27 -24.85 -20.58
C GLU A 34 -10.17 -25.47 -19.70
N LEU A 35 -9.37 -26.37 -20.29
CA LEU A 35 -8.23 -27.00 -19.60
C LEU A 35 -7.13 -25.97 -19.29
N ALA A 36 -6.57 -26.06 -18.09
CA ALA A 36 -5.57 -25.14 -17.60
C ALA A 36 -4.29 -25.87 -17.15
N CYS A 37 -3.13 -25.28 -17.44
CA CYS A 37 -1.87 -25.73 -16.85
C CYS A 37 -1.74 -25.15 -15.44
N LYS A 38 -1.93 -26.00 -14.41
CA LYS A 38 -1.86 -25.63 -13.00
C LYS A 38 -0.63 -24.79 -12.67
N GLU A 39 0.56 -25.22 -13.12
CA GLU A 39 1.82 -24.53 -12.82
C GLU A 39 1.84 -23.12 -13.40
N SER A 40 1.36 -22.94 -14.63
CA SER A 40 1.29 -21.62 -15.26
C SER A 40 0.31 -20.71 -14.54
N VAL A 41 -0.88 -21.21 -14.20
CA VAL A 41 -1.90 -20.44 -13.47
C VAL A 41 -1.39 -19.99 -12.11
N LEU A 42 -0.76 -20.90 -11.35
CA LEU A 42 -0.21 -20.58 -10.04
C LEU A 42 0.93 -19.56 -10.14
N SER A 43 1.78 -19.67 -11.17
CA SER A 43 2.83 -18.68 -11.44
C SER A 43 2.25 -17.30 -11.75
N ASN A 44 1.25 -17.21 -12.62
CA ASN A 44 0.55 -15.96 -12.94
C ASN A 44 -0.13 -15.34 -11.71
N ASN A 45 -0.83 -16.16 -10.92
CA ASN A 45 -1.46 -15.72 -9.69
C ASN A 45 -0.44 -15.18 -8.68
N GLN A 46 0.73 -15.79 -8.59
CA GLN A 46 1.81 -15.31 -7.73
C GLN A 46 2.33 -13.94 -8.20
N LEU A 47 2.54 -13.76 -9.50
CA LEU A 47 2.97 -12.47 -10.07
C LEU A 47 1.96 -11.35 -9.78
N ILE A 48 0.67 -11.62 -9.96
CA ILE A 48 -0.40 -10.66 -9.66
C ILE A 48 -0.47 -10.37 -8.15
N SER A 49 -0.32 -11.39 -7.32
CA SER A 49 -0.26 -11.22 -5.86
C SER A 49 0.89 -10.32 -5.42
N GLU A 50 2.07 -10.44 -6.02
CA GLU A 50 3.24 -9.60 -5.74
C GLU A 50 3.01 -8.12 -6.09
N TYR A 51 2.22 -7.81 -7.13
CA TYR A 51 1.75 -6.46 -7.42
C TYR A 51 0.76 -5.97 -6.36
N SER A 52 -0.24 -6.80 -6.03
CA SER A 52 -1.25 -6.45 -5.03
C SER A 52 -0.68 -6.26 -3.62
N GLN A 53 0.40 -6.95 -3.27
CA GLN A 53 1.13 -6.74 -2.02
C GLN A 53 1.77 -5.35 -1.96
N SER A 54 2.37 -4.88 -3.06
CA SER A 54 2.87 -3.49 -3.13
C SER A 54 1.76 -2.46 -2.99
N LEU A 55 0.61 -2.68 -3.64
CA LEU A 55 -0.55 -1.81 -3.45
C LEU A 55 -1.02 -1.75 -2.00
N LYS A 56 -1.04 -2.89 -1.30
CA LYS A 56 -1.40 -2.94 0.12
C LYS A 56 -0.43 -2.13 0.97
N LEU A 57 0.87 -2.25 0.75
CA LEU A 57 1.88 -1.46 1.47
C LEU A 57 1.73 0.04 1.21
N ILE A 58 1.51 0.45 -0.05
CA ILE A 58 1.24 1.85 -0.42
C ILE A 58 0.00 2.35 0.33
N LYS A 59 -1.10 1.59 0.29
CA LYS A 59 -2.33 1.94 1.02
C LYS A 59 -2.11 2.01 2.52
N SER A 60 -1.32 1.13 3.10
CA SER A 60 -0.99 1.21 4.53
C SER A 60 -0.25 2.50 4.87
N VAL A 61 0.69 2.97 4.03
CA VAL A 61 1.32 4.28 4.24
C VAL A 61 0.30 5.40 4.14
N GLN A 62 -0.56 5.39 3.12
CA GLN A 62 -1.63 6.40 2.94
C GLN A 62 -2.56 6.45 4.16
N MET A 63 -3.02 5.31 4.65
CA MET A 63 -3.86 5.23 5.84
C MET A 63 -3.19 5.82 7.09
N ASN A 64 -1.86 5.66 7.25
CA ASN A 64 -1.14 6.28 8.37
C ASN A 64 -1.04 7.79 8.21
N VAL A 65 -0.96 8.31 6.99
CA VAL A 65 -1.01 9.75 6.71
C VAL A 65 -2.39 10.30 7.02
N ASP A 66 -3.44 9.63 6.54
CA ASP A 66 -4.82 10.01 6.78
C ASP A 66 -5.14 10.00 8.29
N GLU A 67 -4.75 8.94 9.01
CA GLU A 67 -4.93 8.84 10.47
C GLU A 67 -4.23 10.00 11.21
N PHE A 68 -3.03 10.38 10.76
CA PHE A 68 -2.28 11.50 11.35
C PHE A 68 -3.00 12.84 11.17
N PHE A 69 -3.50 13.12 9.97
CA PHE A 69 -4.28 14.33 9.69
C PHE A 69 -5.64 14.34 10.39
N ASP A 70 -6.31 13.18 10.45
CA ASP A 70 -7.59 13.02 11.15
C ASP A 70 -7.44 13.30 12.65
N SER A 71 -6.37 12.82 13.29
CA SER A 71 -6.06 13.14 14.70
C SER A 71 -5.84 14.64 14.90
N ILE A 72 -5.06 15.29 14.03
CA ILE A 72 -4.87 16.76 14.10
C ILE A 72 -6.21 17.50 14.01
N ALA A 73 -7.04 17.14 13.04
CA ALA A 73 -8.35 17.76 12.86
C ALA A 73 -9.27 17.52 14.07
N ALA A 74 -9.21 16.33 14.67
CA ALA A 74 -9.96 16.01 15.88
C ALA A 74 -9.51 16.87 17.08
N TYR A 75 -8.20 17.07 17.27
CA TYR A 75 -7.67 17.91 18.35
C TYR A 75 -8.01 19.39 18.17
N VAL A 76 -7.96 19.90 16.93
CA VAL A 76 -8.43 21.26 16.64
C VAL A 76 -9.90 21.43 17.01
N ARG A 77 -10.77 20.48 16.64
CA ARG A 77 -12.20 20.52 17.01
C ARG A 77 -12.41 20.47 18.51
N GLN A 78 -11.72 19.56 19.20
CA GLN A 78 -11.80 19.46 20.65
C GLN A 78 -11.41 20.78 21.32
N TYR A 79 -10.35 21.42 20.85
CA TYR A 79 -9.94 22.72 21.39
C TYR A 79 -10.94 23.83 21.11
N ILE A 80 -11.57 23.87 19.93
CA ILE A 80 -12.64 24.83 19.61
C ILE A 80 -13.81 24.69 20.59
N ASP A 81 -14.20 23.45 20.91
CA ASP A 81 -15.32 23.16 21.80
C ASP A 81 -14.99 23.47 23.27
N GLU A 82 -13.80 23.10 23.74
CA GLU A 82 -13.41 23.24 25.13
C GLU A 82 -12.83 24.63 25.47
N LYS A 83 -12.22 25.32 24.49
CA LYS A 83 -11.57 26.64 24.60
C LYS A 83 -10.50 26.76 25.69
N HIS A 84 -9.92 25.64 26.11
CA HIS A 84 -8.80 25.63 27.03
C HIS A 84 -7.87 24.44 26.72
N MET A 85 -6.57 24.65 26.91
CA MET A 85 -5.57 23.60 26.81
C MET A 85 -5.20 23.15 28.23
N THR A 86 -5.50 21.91 28.58
CA THR A 86 -5.02 21.30 29.84
C THR A 86 -3.67 20.63 29.59
N ASP A 87 -2.86 20.48 30.64
CA ASP A 87 -1.61 19.72 30.56
C ASP A 87 -1.86 18.27 30.12
N GLU A 88 -2.96 17.67 30.58
CA GLU A 88 -3.37 16.31 30.18
C GLU A 88 -3.69 16.23 28.68
N LEU A 89 -4.44 17.20 28.14
CA LEU A 89 -4.71 17.27 26.70
C LEU A 89 -3.40 17.46 25.91
N TYR A 90 -2.48 18.28 26.42
CA TYR A 90 -1.18 18.51 25.80
C TYR A 90 -0.34 17.24 25.69
N GLU A 91 -0.23 16.49 26.78
CA GLU A 91 0.49 15.22 26.81
C GLU A 91 -0.17 14.18 25.90
N ASN A 92 -1.50 14.11 25.87
CA ASN A 92 -2.24 13.19 25.01
C ASN A 92 -2.02 13.50 23.51
N ILE A 93 -2.08 14.77 23.11
CA ILE A 93 -1.80 15.20 21.73
C ILE A 93 -0.37 14.80 21.35
N THR A 94 0.61 15.13 22.20
CA THR A 94 2.02 14.85 21.93
C THR A 94 2.27 13.36 21.79
N LEU A 95 1.70 12.55 22.68
CA LEU A 95 1.83 11.09 22.66
C LEU A 95 1.20 10.48 21.41
N ASP A 96 -0.02 10.88 21.04
CA ASP A 96 -0.72 10.29 19.90
C ASP A 96 -0.06 10.66 18.58
N LEU A 97 0.25 11.94 18.37
CA LEU A 97 0.94 12.39 17.15
C LEU A 97 2.32 11.77 17.02
N THR A 98 3.04 11.59 18.13
CA THR A 98 4.31 10.85 18.15
C THR A 98 4.11 9.39 17.71
N ARG A 99 3.17 8.68 18.33
CA ARG A 99 2.87 7.27 18.00
C ARG A 99 2.52 7.10 16.53
N GLN A 100 1.66 7.97 16.00
CA GLN A 100 1.25 7.95 14.61
C GLN A 100 2.41 8.27 13.66
N PHE A 101 3.24 9.26 13.99
CA PHE A 101 4.43 9.59 13.22
C PHE A 101 5.42 8.41 13.17
N LEU A 102 5.61 7.70 14.28
CA LEU A 102 6.43 6.49 14.34
C LEU A 102 5.87 5.38 13.46
N ASN A 103 4.55 5.16 13.49
CA ASN A 103 3.88 4.18 12.66
C ASN A 103 4.01 4.51 11.17
N LEU A 104 3.78 5.77 10.79
CA LEU A 104 3.98 6.27 9.43
C LEU A 104 5.41 6.03 8.95
N SER A 105 6.39 6.45 9.75
CA SER A 105 7.82 6.29 9.45
C SER A 105 8.22 4.81 9.29
N SER A 106 7.69 3.95 10.15
CA SER A 106 7.93 2.50 10.10
C SER A 106 7.31 1.88 8.84
N MET A 107 6.06 2.20 8.54
CA MET A 107 5.34 1.66 7.38
C MET A 107 5.99 2.12 6.07
N PHE A 108 6.41 3.38 5.98
CA PHE A 108 7.15 3.88 4.82
C PHE A 108 8.47 3.14 4.62
N ARG A 109 9.22 2.87 5.71
CA ARG A 109 10.45 2.08 5.62
C ARG A 109 10.18 0.66 5.12
N SER A 110 9.14 0.01 5.66
CA SER A 110 8.71 -1.32 5.22
C SER A 110 8.38 -1.32 3.74
N LEU A 111 7.65 -0.32 3.23
CA LEU A 111 7.38 -0.18 1.80
C LEU A 111 8.68 -0.17 0.98
N LEU A 112 9.68 0.63 1.37
CA LEU A 112 10.95 0.69 0.65
C LEU A 112 11.70 -0.65 0.67
N ASP A 113 11.79 -1.32 1.82
CA ASP A 113 12.48 -2.60 1.95
C ASP A 113 11.81 -3.72 1.16
N HIS A 114 10.49 -3.84 1.29
CA HIS A 114 9.73 -4.84 0.54
C HIS A 114 9.77 -4.55 -0.96
N SER A 115 9.84 -3.29 -1.37
CA SER A 115 9.98 -2.91 -2.79
C SER A 115 11.36 -3.25 -3.34
N ASP A 116 12.44 -2.93 -2.62
CA ASP A 116 13.81 -3.35 -2.97
C ASP A 116 13.89 -4.88 -3.13
N PHE A 117 13.38 -5.63 -2.15
CA PHE A 117 13.38 -7.09 -2.20
C PHE A 117 12.53 -7.62 -3.36
N SER A 118 11.29 -7.17 -3.48
CA SER A 118 10.36 -7.70 -4.49
C SER A 118 10.77 -7.37 -5.93
N ILE A 119 11.26 -6.15 -6.20
CA ILE A 119 11.78 -5.79 -7.53
C ILE A 119 13.04 -6.59 -7.85
N SER A 120 13.99 -6.71 -6.90
CA SER A 120 15.20 -7.48 -7.14
C SER A 120 14.92 -8.97 -7.36
N ARG A 121 13.90 -9.54 -6.73
CA ARG A 121 13.43 -10.91 -6.95
C ARG A 121 12.75 -11.06 -8.32
N LEU A 122 11.91 -10.09 -8.71
CA LEU A 122 11.12 -10.14 -9.94
C LEU A 122 11.95 -9.87 -11.20
N CYS A 123 12.88 -8.91 -11.14
CA CYS A 123 13.62 -8.42 -12.30
C CYS A 123 15.13 -8.73 -12.22
N GLY A 124 15.67 -8.98 -11.04
CA GLY A 124 17.12 -9.09 -10.79
C GLY A 124 17.74 -7.76 -10.35
N LYS A 125 18.80 -7.82 -9.53
CA LYS A 125 19.50 -6.62 -9.01
C LYS A 125 20.22 -5.78 -10.08
N GLU A 126 20.61 -6.40 -11.19
CA GLU A 126 21.28 -5.71 -12.29
C GLU A 126 20.33 -5.16 -13.36
N SER A 127 19.02 -5.40 -13.19
CA SER A 127 18.00 -5.02 -14.16
C SER A 127 17.84 -3.50 -14.31
N PRO A 128 17.46 -3.01 -15.50
CA PRO A 128 17.10 -1.61 -15.69
C PRO A 128 16.00 -1.14 -14.73
N GLU A 129 15.05 -2.01 -14.40
CA GLU A 129 13.94 -1.74 -13.49
C GLU A 129 14.43 -1.52 -12.04
N PHE A 130 15.29 -2.40 -11.53
CA PHE A 130 15.86 -2.21 -10.20
C PHE A 130 16.73 -0.95 -10.13
N LYS A 131 17.50 -0.67 -11.19
CA LYS A 131 18.30 0.56 -11.31
C LYS A 131 17.41 1.81 -11.34
N LYS A 132 16.31 1.80 -12.11
CA LYS A 132 15.30 2.88 -12.14
C LYS A 132 14.71 3.13 -10.75
N TRP A 133 14.36 2.07 -10.04
CA TRP A 133 13.81 2.16 -8.68
C TRP A 133 14.80 2.78 -7.68
N LYS A 134 16.07 2.33 -7.68
CA LYS A 134 17.10 2.91 -6.81
C LYS A 134 17.46 4.34 -7.19
N ALA A 135 17.52 4.65 -8.49
CA ALA A 135 17.73 6.01 -8.99
C ALA A 135 16.62 6.95 -8.50
N SER A 136 15.35 6.55 -8.62
CA SER A 136 14.22 7.37 -8.16
C SER A 136 14.27 7.67 -6.65
N GLN A 137 14.68 6.70 -5.83
CA GLN A 137 14.90 6.93 -4.40
C GLN A 137 16.04 7.94 -4.15
N SER A 138 17.15 7.81 -4.88
CA SER A 138 18.31 8.70 -4.73
C SER A 138 17.97 10.13 -5.17
N GLU A 139 17.32 10.26 -6.33
CA GLU A 139 16.92 11.55 -6.90
C GLU A 139 16.00 12.32 -5.94
N LEU A 140 14.99 11.66 -5.38
CA LEU A 140 14.10 12.29 -4.41
C LEU A 140 14.81 12.62 -3.10
N TYR A 141 15.73 11.76 -2.64
CA TYR A 141 16.56 12.03 -1.47
C TYR A 141 17.44 13.25 -1.66
N ASP A 142 18.01 13.43 -2.85
CA ASP A 142 18.92 14.52 -3.14
C ASP A 142 18.20 15.83 -3.46
N ALA A 143 17.04 15.77 -4.10
CA ALA A 143 16.24 16.92 -4.50
C ALA A 143 15.40 17.53 -3.37
N HIS A 144 14.95 16.73 -2.40
CA HIS A 144 13.98 17.17 -1.39
C HIS A 144 14.52 17.01 0.03
N SER A 145 14.84 18.15 0.65
CA SER A 145 15.36 18.21 2.03
C SER A 145 14.35 17.68 3.06
N GLU A 146 13.06 17.85 2.78
CA GLU A 146 11.92 17.38 3.56
C GLU A 146 11.85 15.84 3.56
N TYR A 147 11.97 15.25 2.37
CA TYR A 147 12.06 13.80 2.23
C TYR A 147 13.30 13.24 2.93
N ARG A 148 14.43 13.92 2.77
CA ARG A 148 15.70 13.59 3.43
C ARG A 148 15.58 13.59 4.95
N LEU A 149 14.92 14.62 5.49
CA LEU A 149 14.65 14.78 6.91
C LEU A 149 13.81 13.62 7.42
N PHE A 150 12.63 13.36 6.84
CA PHE A 150 11.73 12.30 7.29
C PHE A 150 12.37 10.91 7.20
N TYR A 151 13.14 10.66 6.13
CA TYR A 151 13.90 9.42 5.98
C TYR A 151 14.88 9.18 7.15
N LYS A 152 15.55 10.23 7.62
CA LYS A 152 16.52 10.14 8.73
C LYS A 152 15.89 10.31 10.11
N LEU A 153 14.78 11.05 10.22
CA LEU A 153 14.06 11.26 11.47
C LEU A 153 13.54 9.93 12.02
N ARG A 154 13.22 8.97 11.15
CA ARG A 154 12.98 7.57 11.53
C ARG A 154 14.17 6.94 12.27
N ASN A 155 15.41 7.19 11.86
CA ASN A 155 16.59 6.63 12.55
C ASN A 155 16.78 7.28 13.92
N TYR A 156 16.51 8.58 14.03
CA TYR A 156 16.45 9.26 15.33
C TYR A 156 15.42 8.59 16.24
N CYS A 157 14.21 8.37 15.71
CA CYS A 157 13.11 7.71 16.42
C CYS A 157 13.45 6.32 16.97
N GLN A 158 14.28 5.57 16.25
CA GLN A 158 14.63 4.20 16.61
C GLN A 158 15.84 4.07 17.54
N HIS A 159 16.73 5.06 17.52
CA HIS A 159 18.04 4.93 18.18
C HIS A 159 18.29 6.00 19.25
N VAL A 160 17.52 7.08 19.25
CA VAL A 160 17.69 8.21 20.17
C VAL A 160 16.45 8.37 21.05
N GLY A 161 15.29 8.67 20.45
CA GLY A 161 14.10 8.98 21.23
C GLY A 161 12.96 9.55 20.38
N ILE A 162 12.00 10.18 21.04
CA ILE A 162 10.80 10.77 20.42
C ILE A 162 11.20 12.06 19.67
N PRO A 163 10.67 12.33 18.46
CA PRO A 163 10.90 13.60 17.78
C PRO A 163 10.53 14.78 18.69
N PRO A 164 11.35 15.85 18.74
CA PRO A 164 11.09 17.00 19.59
C PRO A 164 9.99 17.88 18.98
N PHE A 165 8.76 17.36 18.98
CA PHE A 165 7.59 18.08 18.55
C PHE A 165 7.20 19.14 19.57
N THR A 166 6.90 20.32 19.06
CA THR A 166 6.18 21.35 19.82
C THR A 166 4.90 21.67 19.08
N PHE A 167 3.82 21.88 19.83
CA PHE A 167 2.57 22.27 19.22
C PHE A 167 2.02 23.54 19.86
N GLN A 168 1.32 24.33 19.05
CA GLN A 168 0.64 25.55 19.46
C GLN A 168 -0.73 25.59 18.80
N LEU A 169 -1.73 26.04 19.55
CA LEU A 169 -3.06 26.34 19.02
C LEU A 169 -3.25 27.85 19.12
N GLU A 170 -3.39 28.50 17.97
CA GLU A 170 -3.63 29.93 17.89
C GLU A 170 -5.11 30.19 17.62
N ASP A 171 -5.76 30.92 18.52
CA ASP A 171 -7.05 31.55 18.29
C ASP A 171 -6.80 32.92 17.66
N SER A 172 -7.16 33.04 16.39
CA SER A 172 -7.01 34.30 15.67
C SER A 172 -8.11 35.25 16.14
N MET A 173 -7.76 36.18 17.04
CA MET A 173 -8.67 37.14 17.67
C MET A 173 -9.58 37.84 16.63
N GLY A 174 -10.82 37.38 16.51
CA GLY A 174 -11.84 37.93 15.60
C GLY A 174 -12.26 37.03 14.43
N SER A 175 -11.64 35.86 14.25
CA SER A 175 -12.07 34.80 13.34
C SER A 175 -12.49 33.56 14.13
N GLU A 176 -13.43 32.76 13.60
CA GLU A 176 -13.73 31.41 14.12
C GLU A 176 -12.64 30.38 13.71
N GLU A 177 -11.46 30.85 13.32
CA GLU A 177 -10.36 30.01 12.83
C GLU A 177 -9.34 29.74 13.94
N VAL A 178 -9.31 28.48 14.37
CA VAL A 178 -8.25 27.93 15.20
C VAL A 178 -7.24 27.22 14.31
N THR A 179 -5.96 27.56 14.45
CA THR A 179 -4.88 26.91 13.71
C THR A 179 -4.01 26.08 14.66
N LEU A 180 -3.78 24.82 14.33
CA LEU A 180 -2.77 23.98 14.99
C LEU A 180 -1.45 24.10 14.24
N GLN A 181 -0.44 24.61 14.93
CA GLN A 181 0.94 24.61 14.49
C GLN A 181 1.66 23.45 15.16
N LEU A 182 2.21 22.54 14.35
CA LEU A 182 3.05 21.43 14.79
C LEU A 182 4.44 21.62 14.22
N ASP A 183 5.42 21.80 15.08
CA ASP A 183 6.79 22.10 14.71
C ASP A 183 7.78 21.07 15.25
N LEU A 184 8.90 20.89 14.54
CA LEU A 184 10.10 20.22 15.03
C LEU A 184 11.14 21.24 15.47
N LYS A 185 11.73 21.03 16.65
CA LYS A 185 12.85 21.83 17.16
C LYS A 185 14.18 21.42 16.53
N THR A 186 14.69 22.23 15.61
CA THR A 186 15.89 21.90 14.82
C THR A 186 17.18 21.97 15.63
N ASP A 187 17.24 22.83 16.65
CA ASP A 187 18.33 22.92 17.61
C ASP A 187 18.49 21.63 18.42
N ILE A 188 17.40 21.09 18.95
CA ILE A 188 17.37 19.81 19.67
C ILE A 188 17.81 18.67 18.74
N LEU A 189 17.30 18.64 17.51
CA LEU A 189 17.75 17.64 16.53
C LEU A 189 19.26 17.74 16.29
N LEU A 190 19.83 18.94 16.18
CA LEU A 190 21.26 19.15 15.91
C LEU A 190 22.21 18.73 17.04
N GLU A 191 21.71 18.55 18.27
CA GLU A 191 22.48 17.99 19.38
C GLU A 191 22.96 16.57 19.08
N GLU A 192 22.16 15.80 18.35
CA GLU A 192 22.39 14.38 18.04
C GLU A 192 23.22 14.17 16.77
N LYS A 193 24.51 14.52 16.88
CA LYS A 193 25.45 14.55 15.74
C LYS A 193 25.68 13.19 15.06
N SER A 194 25.38 12.07 15.70
CA SER A 194 25.65 10.72 15.18
C SER A 194 24.60 10.24 14.17
N VAL A 195 23.37 10.79 14.21
CA VAL A 195 22.24 10.33 13.39
C VAL A 195 22.28 10.94 11.98
N TRP A 196 22.73 12.19 11.87
CA TRP A 196 22.62 12.97 10.64
C TRP A 196 23.89 12.90 9.79
N ASN A 197 23.72 12.70 8.48
CA ASN A 197 24.82 12.83 7.53
C ASN A 197 25.18 14.31 7.29
N SER A 198 26.29 14.56 6.61
CA SER A 198 26.78 15.93 6.34
C SER A 198 25.75 16.79 5.63
N GLN A 199 25.05 16.24 4.65
CA GLN A 199 24.03 16.93 3.88
C GLN A 199 22.85 17.37 4.77
N LEU A 200 22.24 16.45 5.52
CA LEU A 200 21.11 16.81 6.39
C LEU A 200 21.52 17.74 7.54
N LYS A 201 22.77 17.69 8.02
CA LYS A 201 23.28 18.69 8.98
C LYS A 201 23.35 20.09 8.39
N GLN A 202 23.58 20.21 7.09
CA GLN A 202 23.55 21.49 6.40
C GLN A 202 22.10 21.96 6.25
N ASP A 203 21.21 21.06 5.83
CA ASP A 203 19.77 21.34 5.69
C ASP A 203 19.18 21.81 7.04
N LEU A 204 19.41 21.07 8.13
CA LEU A 204 18.92 21.40 9.49
C LEU A 204 19.40 22.78 10.00
N ARG A 205 20.60 23.22 9.59
CA ARG A 205 21.11 24.56 9.96
C ARG A 205 20.52 25.68 9.10
N ALA A 206 20.00 25.35 7.92
CA ALA A 206 19.34 26.29 7.03
C ALA A 206 17.84 26.41 7.31
N PHE A 207 17.26 25.39 7.96
CA PHE A 207 15.87 25.41 8.40
C PHE A 207 15.62 26.42 9.53
N PRO A 208 14.37 26.90 9.68
CA PRO A 208 13.98 27.66 10.85
C PRO A 208 14.15 26.84 12.14
N GLU A 209 14.23 27.53 13.28
CA GLU A 209 14.30 26.91 14.60
C GLU A 209 13.09 26.01 14.87
N ASN A 210 11.90 26.51 14.50
CA ASN A 210 10.63 25.79 14.51
C ASN A 210 10.27 25.38 13.09
N LEU A 211 10.45 24.10 12.77
CA LEU A 211 10.22 23.57 11.44
C LEU A 211 8.78 23.08 11.29
N PRO A 212 7.98 23.64 10.36
CA PRO A 212 6.56 23.33 10.22
C PRO A 212 6.36 21.91 9.67
N VAL A 213 5.95 20.98 10.55
CA VAL A 213 5.86 19.55 10.24
C VAL A 213 4.85 19.28 9.13
N LEU A 214 3.71 19.97 9.13
CA LEU A 214 2.63 19.71 8.17
C LEU A 214 3.04 20.07 6.75
N SER A 215 3.70 21.21 6.55
CA SER A 215 4.22 21.61 5.24
C SER A 215 5.32 20.66 4.75
N PHE A 216 6.18 20.20 5.65
CA PHE A 216 7.21 19.22 5.28
C PHE A 216 6.62 17.85 4.96
N LEU A 217 5.58 17.43 5.69
CA LEU A 217 4.87 16.18 5.47
C LEU A 217 4.17 16.20 4.10
N GLU A 218 3.64 17.33 3.66
CA GLU A 218 3.05 17.48 2.32
C GLU A 218 4.09 17.23 1.21
N VAL A 219 5.28 17.85 1.31
CA VAL A 219 6.36 17.63 0.34
C VAL A 219 6.85 16.17 0.38
N TRP A 220 6.99 15.60 1.58
CA TRP A 220 7.33 14.19 1.75
C TRP A 220 6.26 13.28 1.12
N TYR A 221 4.97 13.59 1.29
CA TYR A 221 3.86 12.80 0.75
C TYR A 221 3.88 12.81 -0.78
N ASN A 222 4.16 13.96 -1.38
CA ASN A 222 4.36 14.06 -2.83
C ASN A 222 5.54 13.19 -3.32
N CYS A 223 6.64 13.13 -2.56
CA CYS A 223 7.75 12.23 -2.88
C CYS A 223 7.35 10.75 -2.75
N PHE A 224 6.58 10.41 -1.71
CA PHE A 224 6.03 9.08 -1.52
C PHE A 224 5.08 8.67 -2.67
N GLN A 225 4.22 9.58 -3.15
CA GLN A 225 3.35 9.32 -4.29
C GLN A 225 4.16 9.03 -5.56
N LYS A 226 5.17 9.85 -5.85
CA LYS A 226 6.08 9.62 -6.99
C LYS A 226 6.79 8.26 -6.91
N LEU A 227 7.30 7.87 -5.73
CA LEU A 227 7.89 6.54 -5.55
C LEU A 227 6.88 5.42 -5.76
N SER A 228 5.66 5.60 -5.23
CA SER A 228 4.58 4.63 -5.38
C SER A 228 4.21 4.43 -6.84
N GLU A 229 4.16 5.50 -7.63
CA GLU A 229 3.93 5.42 -9.07
C GLU A 229 5.04 4.64 -9.77
N VAL A 230 6.32 5.01 -9.56
CA VAL A 230 7.45 4.31 -10.17
C VAL A 230 7.43 2.81 -9.84
N LEU A 231 7.16 2.45 -8.58
CA LEU A 231 7.04 1.07 -8.13
C LEU A 231 5.94 0.32 -8.87
N LEU A 232 4.75 0.92 -8.97
CA LEU A 232 3.60 0.31 -9.62
C LEU A 232 3.80 0.19 -11.13
N ASP A 233 4.43 1.15 -11.79
CA ASP A 233 4.72 1.09 -13.24
C ASP A 233 5.67 -0.06 -13.57
N ILE A 234 6.77 -0.14 -12.81
CA ILE A 234 7.76 -1.22 -12.94
C ILE A 234 7.05 -2.57 -12.80
N LYS A 235 6.25 -2.76 -11.75
CA LYS A 235 5.59 -4.05 -11.51
C LYS A 235 4.47 -4.32 -12.51
N ALA A 236 3.66 -3.32 -12.88
CA ALA A 236 2.56 -3.47 -13.82
C ALA A 236 3.08 -3.94 -15.18
N SER A 237 4.16 -3.33 -15.69
CA SER A 237 4.78 -3.76 -16.96
C SER A 237 5.24 -5.21 -16.96
N LYS A 238 5.72 -5.73 -15.82
CA LYS A 238 6.21 -7.11 -15.68
C LYS A 238 5.08 -8.13 -15.52
N VAL A 239 3.97 -7.71 -14.94
CA VAL A 239 2.84 -8.59 -14.62
C VAL A 239 1.72 -8.49 -15.66
N TYR A 240 1.81 -7.56 -16.61
CA TYR A 240 0.77 -7.27 -17.59
C TYR A 240 0.29 -8.50 -18.38
N SER A 241 1.20 -9.35 -18.88
CA SER A 241 0.81 -10.55 -19.64
C SER A 241 -0.05 -11.49 -18.78
N ALA A 242 0.43 -11.82 -17.57
CA ALA A 242 -0.28 -12.67 -16.62
C ALA A 242 -1.65 -12.09 -16.23
N ALA A 243 -1.72 -10.76 -16.02
CA ALA A 243 -2.97 -10.08 -15.72
C ALA A 243 -3.94 -10.10 -16.91
N SER A 244 -3.43 -9.88 -18.13
CA SER A 244 -4.24 -9.85 -19.36
C SER A 244 -4.86 -11.21 -19.66
N GLU A 245 -4.10 -12.29 -19.46
CA GLU A 245 -4.62 -13.67 -19.60
C GLU A 245 -5.85 -13.88 -18.71
N ILE A 246 -5.79 -13.50 -17.43
CA ILE A 246 -6.94 -13.65 -16.51
C ILE A 246 -8.13 -12.78 -16.92
N VAL A 247 -7.88 -11.54 -17.36
CA VAL A 247 -8.95 -10.63 -17.78
C VAL A 247 -9.63 -11.14 -19.06
N ASN A 248 -8.85 -11.71 -19.99
CA ASN A 248 -9.35 -12.19 -21.27
C ASN A 248 -10.25 -13.42 -21.14
N LEU A 249 -10.09 -14.24 -20.11
CA LEU A 249 -10.97 -15.40 -19.87
C LEU A 249 -12.46 -15.01 -19.86
N ARG A 250 -12.82 -13.84 -19.31
CA ARG A 250 -14.22 -13.38 -19.35
C ARG A 250 -14.68 -13.06 -20.77
N VAL A 251 -13.82 -12.44 -21.58
CA VAL A 251 -14.14 -12.04 -22.94
C VAL A 251 -14.23 -13.27 -23.85
N GLU A 252 -13.28 -14.19 -23.73
CA GLU A 252 -13.18 -15.40 -24.55
C GLU A 252 -14.35 -16.36 -24.30
N HIS A 253 -14.89 -16.38 -23.09
CA HIS A 253 -16.02 -17.24 -22.70
C HIS A 253 -17.37 -16.49 -22.55
N ASP A 254 -17.46 -15.24 -23.02
CA ASP A 254 -18.69 -14.40 -22.96
C ASP A 254 -19.32 -14.34 -21.56
N LEU A 255 -18.49 -14.17 -20.52
CA LEU A 255 -18.90 -14.17 -19.13
C LEU A 255 -19.34 -12.76 -18.67
N PRO A 256 -20.39 -12.62 -17.84
CA PRO A 256 -20.82 -11.33 -17.31
C PRO A 256 -19.70 -10.62 -16.54
N ALA A 257 -19.57 -9.30 -16.63
CA ALA A 257 -18.50 -8.58 -15.93
C ALA A 257 -18.69 -8.50 -14.39
N GLU A 258 -19.94 -8.38 -13.95
CA GLU A 258 -20.29 -8.04 -12.55
C GLU A 258 -20.81 -9.24 -11.73
N VAL A 259 -20.91 -10.41 -12.35
CA VAL A 259 -21.46 -11.61 -11.72
C VAL A 259 -20.40 -12.70 -11.70
N GLY A 260 -20.44 -13.52 -10.64
CA GLY A 260 -19.59 -14.68 -10.45
C GLY A 260 -18.10 -14.37 -10.36
N LYS A 261 -17.30 -15.43 -10.21
CA LYS A 261 -15.85 -15.36 -10.03
C LYS A 261 -15.17 -16.47 -10.81
N LEU A 262 -14.04 -16.15 -11.41
CA LEU A 262 -13.18 -17.15 -12.02
C LEU A 262 -12.37 -17.89 -10.95
N CYS A 263 -12.24 -19.19 -11.13
CA CYS A 263 -11.40 -20.05 -10.32
C CYS A 263 -10.66 -21.08 -11.17
N LEU A 264 -9.61 -21.63 -10.59
CA LEU A 264 -8.96 -22.84 -11.05
C LEU A 264 -9.58 -24.02 -10.30
N LEU A 265 -10.12 -24.98 -11.04
CA LEU A 265 -10.77 -26.18 -10.51
C LEU A 265 -9.92 -27.42 -10.82
N GLY A 266 -9.65 -28.23 -9.80
CA GLY A 266 -8.97 -29.52 -9.91
C GLY A 266 -9.96 -30.65 -9.66
N LEU A 267 -10.17 -31.50 -10.66
CA LEU A 267 -11.04 -32.67 -10.62
C LEU A 267 -10.19 -33.96 -10.66
N PRO A 268 -10.46 -34.95 -9.79
CA PRO A 268 -9.67 -36.18 -9.75
C PRO A 268 -9.89 -37.00 -11.03
N LEU A 269 -8.83 -37.60 -11.56
CA LEU A 269 -8.90 -38.43 -12.77
C LEU A 269 -9.50 -39.82 -12.51
N GLU A 270 -9.40 -40.32 -11.27
CA GLU A 270 -9.97 -41.60 -10.84
C GLU A 270 -10.79 -41.40 -9.56
N ASP A 271 -12.04 -41.85 -9.59
CA ASP A 271 -12.94 -41.82 -8.42
C ASP A 271 -12.59 -43.00 -7.50
N SER A 272 -11.85 -42.72 -6.43
CA SER A 272 -11.39 -43.75 -5.48
C SER A 272 -12.45 -44.17 -4.46
N ASN A 273 -13.60 -43.47 -4.39
CA ASN A 273 -14.75 -43.79 -3.55
C ASN A 273 -16.06 -43.25 -4.17
N SER A 274 -17.08 -44.11 -4.33
CA SER A 274 -18.39 -43.75 -4.93
C SER A 274 -19.22 -42.73 -4.15
N ASP A 275 -18.84 -42.47 -2.89
CA ASP A 275 -19.66 -41.72 -1.94
C ASP A 275 -19.11 -40.30 -1.66
N SER A 276 -17.95 -39.92 -2.21
CA SER A 276 -17.36 -38.60 -1.99
C SER A 276 -16.45 -38.14 -3.14
N LEU A 277 -16.75 -36.99 -3.73
CA LEU A 277 -15.91 -36.32 -4.73
C LEU A 277 -14.97 -35.30 -4.07
N ASN A 278 -13.65 -35.46 -4.25
CA ASN A 278 -12.64 -34.52 -3.75
C ASN A 278 -12.28 -33.51 -4.84
N MET A 279 -12.66 -32.24 -4.66
CA MET A 279 -12.36 -31.16 -5.61
C MET A 279 -11.40 -30.15 -4.99
N HIS A 280 -10.47 -29.63 -5.81
CA HIS A 280 -9.65 -28.48 -5.43
C HIS A 280 -10.15 -27.22 -6.13
N MET A 281 -10.23 -26.11 -5.41
CA MET A 281 -10.64 -24.83 -5.98
C MET A 281 -9.74 -23.70 -5.48
N SER A 282 -9.30 -22.83 -6.40
CA SER A 282 -8.50 -21.64 -6.09
C SER A 282 -9.01 -20.43 -6.89
N TRP A 283 -9.30 -19.32 -6.23
CA TRP A 283 -9.83 -18.13 -6.88
C TRP A 283 -8.76 -17.40 -7.70
N LEU A 284 -9.13 -16.94 -8.89
CA LEU A 284 -8.26 -16.08 -9.70
C LEU A 284 -8.30 -14.63 -9.17
N PRO A 285 -7.17 -13.89 -9.19
CA PRO A 285 -7.08 -12.53 -8.68
C PRO A 285 -7.63 -11.47 -9.67
N GLU A 286 -8.87 -11.65 -10.14
CA GLU A 286 -9.47 -10.86 -11.24
C GLU A 286 -9.44 -9.35 -11.00
N SER A 287 -9.88 -8.89 -9.82
CA SER A 287 -9.90 -7.46 -9.51
C SER A 287 -8.50 -6.83 -9.53
N SER A 288 -7.48 -7.58 -9.12
CA SER A 288 -6.09 -7.13 -9.20
C SER A 288 -5.60 -7.11 -10.65
N ALA A 289 -5.94 -8.14 -11.43
CA ALA A 289 -5.60 -8.21 -12.85
C ALA A 289 -6.20 -7.03 -13.64
N GLN A 290 -7.49 -6.71 -13.41
CA GLN A 290 -8.16 -5.56 -14.01
C GLN A 290 -7.49 -4.23 -13.68
N GLN A 291 -7.07 -4.03 -12.42
CA GLN A 291 -6.36 -2.82 -12.00
C GLN A 291 -5.01 -2.68 -12.72
N ILE A 292 -4.28 -3.78 -12.92
CA ILE A 292 -3.00 -3.80 -13.63
C ILE A 292 -3.22 -3.44 -15.11
N VAL A 293 -4.14 -4.11 -15.79
CA VAL A 293 -4.42 -3.86 -17.22
C VAL A 293 -4.89 -2.42 -17.44
N SER A 294 -5.78 -1.92 -16.58
CA SER A 294 -6.28 -0.54 -16.65
C SER A 294 -5.20 0.51 -16.37
N ARG A 295 -4.15 0.18 -15.61
CA ARG A 295 -3.00 1.07 -15.40
C ARG A 295 -2.16 1.17 -16.66
N VAL A 296 -1.74 0.03 -17.21
CA VAL A 296 -0.88 -0.02 -18.41
C VAL A 296 -1.56 0.62 -19.62
N ASN A 297 -2.87 0.41 -19.79
CA ASN A 297 -3.61 1.01 -20.90
C ASN A 297 -3.71 2.55 -20.80
N ARG A 298 -3.68 3.12 -19.59
CA ARG A 298 -3.68 4.59 -19.39
C ARG A 298 -2.32 5.23 -19.71
N GLU A 299 -1.22 4.49 -19.56
CA GLU A 299 0.12 4.99 -19.90
C GLU A 299 0.39 4.99 -21.40
N ASN A 300 -0.32 4.16 -22.17
CA ASN A 300 -0.17 4.02 -23.62
C ASN A 300 -1.15 4.87 -24.45
N ALA A 301 -2.10 5.57 -23.81
CA ALA A 301 -3.11 6.41 -24.44
C ALA A 301 -2.68 7.87 -24.47
#